data_AF-A0A964BIC8-F1
#
_entry.id   AF-A0A964BIC8-F1
#
_cell.length_a   1.000
_cell.length_b   1.000
_cell.length_c   1.000
_cell.angle_alpha   90.00
_cell.angle_beta   90.00
_cell.angle_gamma   90.00
#
_symmetry.space_group_name_H-M   'P 1'
#
loop_
_entity.id
_entity.type
_entity.pdbx_description
1 polymer ?
#
loop_
_entity_poly.entity_id
_entity_poly.type
_entity_poly.pdbx_seq_one_letter_code
_entity_poly.pdbx_strand_id
1 'polypeptide(L)'
;MKGVDTIARVRREFYVRGRSIKEICRELHVSRNTVRKILRSGETAFVYERSVQPQPRIGPWREELDRLLAVNAARSSRERLTLIRVFEELRGLGYEGGYDAVRRYAAGWQRERAAATAAAFVPLSFAPGEAYQFDWSHEVVLIAGVTVTVKVAQVRLCHSRMLFVRAYPRESQEMVFDAHDRAFAFFKGACTRGIYDIEPLLRHWSERQWRGKTAVDAILVGKARDYNRRFQQMCGHYLVEPVACTPASGWEKGQVENQVGTVRQRFFSPRVRVRSYEELNAWLVDRCIAWAKAQPHPEVRDSTIWAMFEAERPSLVPYAGPFDGFHATPVSPSKTCLVRFDNNKYSVMASAVGRPVEVRAYADRIELRQDGRIVGQHPRVFGRGQTVYDPWHYVPVLARKPGALRNGAPFQDWVLPGALERVRRKLKAAPDGDRQMVEVLGAVLTDGLPAVEAACAEALKEGVHSADVILNILSRRRDPGPPATIMTPEALRLRHEPAADCARYDSLRRASG
;
A
#
# COMPACT_ATOMS: atom_id res chain seq x y z
N MET A 1 -52.45 -20.82 -12.41
CA MET A 1 -52.04 -20.47 -13.79
C MET A 1 -51.53 -21.74 -14.46
N LYS A 2 -52.01 -22.10 -15.65
CA LYS A 2 -51.44 -23.22 -16.43
C LYS A 2 -50.23 -22.69 -17.20
N GLY A 3 -49.14 -23.44 -17.23
CA GLY A 3 -47.90 -23.02 -17.88
C GLY A 3 -48.05 -22.91 -19.40
N VAL A 4 -47.17 -22.12 -20.02
CA VAL A 4 -47.10 -21.89 -21.48
C VAL A 4 -47.06 -23.21 -22.26
N ASP A 5 -46.40 -24.23 -21.71
CA ASP A 5 -46.34 -25.58 -22.29
C ASP A 5 -47.73 -26.22 -22.47
N THR A 6 -48.62 -26.09 -21.47
CA THR A 6 -49.99 -26.63 -21.56
C THR A 6 -50.81 -25.91 -22.63
N ILE A 7 -50.63 -24.59 -22.77
CA ILE A 7 -51.29 -23.78 -23.80
C ILE A 7 -50.83 -24.21 -25.19
N ALA A 8 -49.52 -24.37 -25.38
CA ALA A 8 -48.94 -24.84 -26.64
C ALA A 8 -49.42 -26.25 -27.03
N ARG A 9 -49.47 -27.18 -26.06
CA ARG A 9 -49.99 -28.54 -26.29
C ARG A 9 -51.46 -28.55 -26.67
N VAL A 10 -52.32 -27.83 -25.95
CA VAL A 10 -53.75 -27.71 -26.29
C VAL A 10 -53.96 -27.18 -27.71
N ARG A 11 -53.18 -26.17 -28.12
CA ARG A 11 -53.28 -25.59 -29.46
C ARG A 11 -52.80 -26.55 -30.55
N ARG A 12 -51.71 -27.29 -30.33
CA ARG A 12 -51.21 -28.30 -31.28
C ARG A 12 -52.19 -29.46 -31.45
N GLU A 13 -52.75 -29.96 -30.34
CA GLU A 13 -53.72 -31.06 -30.40
C GLU A 13 -55.00 -30.66 -31.16
N PHE A 14 -55.43 -29.40 -31.05
CA PHE A 14 -56.62 -28.90 -31.73
C PHE A 14 -56.38 -28.51 -33.19
N TYR A 15 -55.41 -27.63 -33.47
CA TYR A 15 -55.21 -27.04 -34.80
C TYR A 15 -54.38 -27.91 -35.74
N VAL A 16 -53.46 -28.74 -35.23
CA VAL A 16 -52.58 -29.58 -36.07
C VAL A 16 -53.09 -31.02 -36.13
N ARG A 17 -53.50 -31.57 -34.98
CA ARG A 17 -53.93 -32.98 -34.89
C ARG A 17 -55.45 -33.16 -35.01
N GLY A 18 -56.21 -32.08 -35.16
CA GLY A 18 -57.66 -32.10 -35.41
C GLY A 18 -58.50 -32.72 -34.29
N ARG A 19 -57.96 -32.87 -33.08
CA ARG A 19 -58.66 -33.55 -31.98
C ARG A 19 -59.79 -32.70 -31.43
N SER A 20 -60.87 -33.34 -31.03
CA SER A 20 -62.01 -32.65 -30.44
C SER A 20 -61.67 -32.08 -29.05
N ILE A 21 -62.36 -31.01 -28.65
CA ILE A 21 -62.17 -30.40 -27.31
C ILE A 21 -62.36 -31.45 -26.19
N LYS A 22 -63.25 -32.44 -26.37
CA LYS A 22 -63.52 -33.47 -25.36
C LYS A 22 -62.32 -34.41 -25.17
N GLU A 23 -61.66 -34.80 -26.26
CA GLU A 23 -60.46 -35.63 -26.23
C GLU A 23 -59.28 -34.90 -25.59
N ILE A 24 -59.07 -33.64 -25.97
CA ILE A 24 -58.02 -32.78 -25.42
C ILE A 24 -58.19 -32.59 -23.91
N CYS A 25 -59.44 -32.41 -23.44
CA CYS A 25 -59.72 -32.28 -22.00
C CYS A 25 -59.36 -33.56 -21.23
N ARG A 26 -59.67 -34.73 -21.79
CA ARG A 26 -59.44 -36.04 -21.15
C ARG A 26 -57.95 -36.37 -21.10
N GLU A 27 -57.23 -36.10 -22.17
CA GLU A 27 -55.81 -36.46 -22.29
C GLU A 27 -54.90 -35.48 -21.56
N LEU A 28 -55.10 -34.17 -21.73
CA LEU A 28 -54.25 -33.16 -21.10
C LEU A 28 -54.70 -32.79 -19.68
N HIS A 29 -55.81 -33.38 -19.19
CA HIS A 29 -56.35 -33.11 -17.85
C HIS A 29 -56.60 -31.61 -17.62
N VAL A 30 -57.16 -30.95 -18.65
CA VAL A 30 -57.48 -29.52 -18.67
C VAL A 30 -58.99 -29.34 -18.77
N SER A 31 -59.55 -28.41 -17.99
CA SER A 31 -61.00 -28.17 -18.00
C SER A 31 -61.49 -27.66 -19.36
N ARG A 32 -62.71 -28.04 -19.74
CA ARG A 32 -63.33 -27.64 -21.01
C ARG A 32 -63.39 -26.13 -21.20
N ASN A 33 -63.58 -25.37 -20.12
CA ASN A 33 -63.59 -23.91 -20.15
C ASN A 33 -62.20 -23.34 -20.44
N THR A 34 -61.14 -23.97 -19.93
CA THR A 34 -59.76 -23.55 -20.20
C THR A 34 -59.34 -23.86 -21.63
N VAL A 35 -59.68 -25.06 -22.15
CA VAL A 35 -59.43 -25.41 -23.56
C VAL A 35 -60.16 -24.44 -24.49
N ARG A 36 -61.44 -24.16 -24.24
CA ARG A 36 -62.19 -23.15 -25.01
C ARG A 36 -61.59 -21.76 -24.90
N LYS A 37 -61.14 -21.34 -23.71
CA LYS A 37 -60.49 -20.05 -23.51
C LYS A 37 -59.21 -19.94 -24.34
N ILE A 38 -58.34 -20.95 -24.29
CA ILE A 38 -57.09 -21.04 -25.07
C ILE A 38 -57.36 -20.94 -26.57
N LEU A 39 -58.34 -21.70 -27.07
CA LEU A 39 -58.63 -21.75 -28.50
C LEU A 39 -59.31 -20.49 -29.01
N ARG A 40 -60.20 -19.88 -28.20
CA ARG A 40 -60.92 -18.64 -28.57
C ARG A 40 -60.06 -17.38 -28.46
N SER A 41 -59.23 -17.25 -27.42
CA SER A 41 -58.45 -16.02 -27.22
C SER A 41 -57.31 -15.88 -28.22
N GLY A 42 -56.84 -16.97 -28.82
CA GLY A 42 -55.69 -16.93 -29.72
C GLY A 42 -54.36 -16.61 -29.00
N GLU A 43 -54.38 -16.40 -27.69
CA GLU A 43 -53.20 -16.12 -26.88
C GLU A 43 -52.31 -17.37 -26.69
N THR A 44 -51.00 -17.16 -26.76
CA THR A 44 -49.98 -18.20 -26.59
C THR A 44 -49.42 -18.25 -25.16
N ALA A 45 -49.72 -17.24 -24.34
CA ALA A 45 -49.46 -17.19 -22.92
C ALA A 45 -50.55 -16.40 -22.21
N PHE A 46 -51.02 -16.89 -21.06
CA PHE A 46 -51.85 -16.08 -20.16
C PHE A 46 -50.96 -15.51 -19.08
N VAL A 47 -50.59 -14.23 -19.21
CA VAL A 47 -49.90 -13.49 -18.16
C VAL A 47 -50.96 -12.88 -17.26
N TYR A 48 -50.95 -13.24 -15.98
CA TYR A 48 -51.76 -12.52 -15.00
C TYR A 48 -51.03 -11.23 -14.64
N GLU A 49 -51.41 -10.13 -15.29
CA GLU A 49 -50.98 -8.80 -14.87
C GLU A 49 -52.02 -8.22 -13.91
N ARG A 50 -51.60 -7.99 -12.67
CA ARG A 50 -52.41 -7.31 -11.67
C ARG A 50 -52.18 -5.81 -11.83
N SER A 51 -53.16 -5.10 -12.41
CA SER A 51 -53.06 -3.66 -12.66
C SER A 51 -52.96 -2.82 -11.38
N VAL A 52 -53.60 -3.25 -10.28
CA VAL A 52 -53.55 -2.56 -8.99
C VAL A 52 -53.46 -3.58 -7.85
N GLN A 53 -52.43 -3.44 -7.01
CA GLN A 53 -52.32 -4.21 -5.77
C GLN A 53 -53.01 -3.44 -4.63
N PRO A 54 -54.11 -3.95 -4.05
CA PRO A 54 -54.79 -3.27 -2.96
C PRO A 54 -53.86 -3.14 -1.76
N GLN A 55 -53.69 -1.90 -1.30
CA GLN A 55 -52.83 -1.51 -0.18
C GLN A 55 -53.71 -0.91 0.94
N PRO A 56 -54.62 -1.70 1.54
CA PRO A 56 -55.72 -1.18 2.35
C PRO A 56 -55.29 -0.44 3.62
N ARG A 57 -54.13 -0.77 4.21
CA ARG A 57 -53.61 -0.12 5.42
C ARG A 57 -52.60 1.00 5.15
N ILE A 58 -51.80 0.89 4.10
CA ILE A 58 -50.73 1.86 3.80
C ILE A 58 -51.19 2.94 2.82
N GLY A 59 -52.26 2.70 2.06
CA GLY A 59 -52.85 3.63 1.09
C GLY A 59 -53.10 5.02 1.66
N PRO A 60 -53.79 5.15 2.82
CA PRO A 60 -54.02 6.45 3.47
C PRO A 60 -52.76 7.13 4.01
N TRP A 61 -51.67 6.39 4.20
CA TRP A 61 -50.42 6.85 4.82
C TRP A 61 -49.30 7.08 3.80
N ARG A 62 -49.58 6.94 2.50
CA ARG A 62 -48.57 7.04 1.43
C ARG A 62 -47.89 8.40 1.40
N GLU A 63 -48.67 9.48 1.42
CA GLU A 63 -48.13 10.85 1.36
C GLU A 63 -47.21 11.15 2.55
N GLU A 64 -47.59 10.71 3.74
CA GLU A 64 -46.77 10.91 4.94
C GLU A 64 -45.52 10.04 4.92
N LEU A 65 -45.63 8.79 4.46
CA LEU A 65 -44.48 7.91 4.32
C LEU A 65 -43.52 8.41 3.22
N ASP A 66 -44.02 8.95 2.11
CA ASP A 66 -43.21 9.59 1.07
C ASP A 66 -42.47 10.80 1.63
N ARG A 67 -43.13 11.63 2.45
CA ARG A 67 -42.52 12.77 3.14
C ARG A 67 -41.41 12.31 4.08
N LEU A 68 -41.66 11.33 4.95
CA LEU A 68 -40.67 10.80 5.89
C LEU A 68 -39.48 10.19 5.15
N LEU A 69 -39.71 9.44 4.06
CA LEU A 69 -38.65 8.87 3.23
C LEU A 69 -37.84 9.95 2.49
N ALA A 70 -38.49 11.00 1.99
CA ALA A 70 -37.82 12.13 1.32
C ALA A 70 -36.96 12.94 2.29
N VAL A 71 -37.51 13.29 3.46
CA VAL A 71 -36.77 13.98 4.53
C VAL A 71 -35.59 13.14 4.99
N ASN A 72 -35.78 11.83 5.18
CA ASN A 72 -34.72 10.93 5.57
C ASN A 72 -33.62 10.80 4.48
N ALA A 73 -33.99 10.74 3.21
CA ALA A 73 -33.04 10.68 2.10
C ALA A 73 -32.17 11.94 1.97
N ALA A 74 -32.69 13.11 2.37
CA ALA A 74 -31.98 14.38 2.39
C ALA A 74 -30.96 14.51 3.54
N ARG A 75 -30.99 13.62 4.55
CA ARG A 75 -30.03 13.62 5.67
C ARG A 75 -28.67 13.07 5.25
N SER A 76 -27.62 13.52 5.94
CA SER A 76 -26.26 12.97 5.81
C SER A 76 -26.25 11.48 6.18
N SER A 77 -25.33 10.68 5.62
CA SER A 77 -25.38 9.20 5.79
C SER A 77 -25.38 8.76 7.27
N ARG A 78 -24.77 9.56 8.15
CA ARG A 78 -24.69 9.33 9.59
C ARG A 78 -25.99 9.65 10.35
N GLU A 79 -26.84 10.51 9.79
CA GLU A 79 -28.10 11.00 10.39
C GLU A 79 -29.35 10.36 9.77
N ARG A 80 -29.15 9.52 8.73
CA ARG A 80 -30.22 8.75 8.12
C ARG A 80 -30.80 7.75 9.12
N LEU A 81 -32.10 7.85 9.34
CA LEU A 81 -32.89 6.92 10.13
C LEU A 81 -32.96 5.56 9.45
N THR A 82 -32.95 4.50 10.25
CA THR A 82 -33.27 3.16 9.78
C THR A 82 -34.76 3.08 9.43
N LEU A 83 -35.13 2.14 8.55
CA LEU A 83 -36.54 1.94 8.20
C LEU A 83 -37.42 1.58 9.41
N ILE A 84 -36.82 1.00 10.46
CA ILE A 84 -37.50 0.73 11.74
C ILE A 84 -37.86 2.05 12.44
N ARG A 85 -36.95 3.02 12.46
CA ARG A 85 -37.23 4.35 13.02
C ARG A 85 -38.27 5.12 12.22
N VAL A 86 -38.21 5.04 10.88
CA VAL A 86 -39.25 5.61 10.01
C VAL A 86 -40.62 4.97 10.28
N PHE A 87 -40.66 3.66 10.53
CA PHE A 87 -41.89 2.97 10.93
C PHE A 87 -42.39 3.39 12.32
N GLU A 88 -41.50 3.58 13.29
CA GLU A 88 -41.86 4.08 14.63
C GLU A 88 -42.44 5.50 14.56
N GLU A 89 -41.84 6.40 13.77
CA GLU A 89 -42.38 7.74 13.52
C GLU A 89 -43.76 7.67 12.86
N LEU A 90 -43.93 6.82 11.85
CA LEU A 90 -45.23 6.61 11.20
C LEU A 90 -46.28 6.05 12.17
N ARG A 91 -45.89 5.13 13.08
CA ARG A 91 -46.78 4.64 14.15
C ARG A 91 -47.16 5.73 15.13
N GLY A 92 -46.24 6.60 15.50
CA GLY A 92 -46.48 7.74 16.38
C GLY A 92 -47.54 8.71 15.84
N LEU A 93 -47.71 8.76 14.52
CA LEU A 93 -48.73 9.57 13.85
C LEU A 93 -50.11 8.87 13.78
N GLY A 94 -50.21 7.58 14.11
CA GLY A 94 -51.48 6.83 14.12
C GLY A 94 -51.53 5.62 13.17
N TYR A 95 -50.41 5.21 12.57
CA TYR A 95 -50.37 4.04 11.69
C TYR A 95 -50.47 2.70 12.45
N GLU A 96 -51.49 1.90 12.12
CA GLU A 96 -51.76 0.59 12.73
C GLU A 96 -51.33 -0.61 11.86
N GLY A 97 -50.57 -0.37 10.79
CA GLY A 97 -50.07 -1.44 9.92
C GLY A 97 -48.73 -2.04 10.40
N GLY A 98 -48.28 -3.09 9.72
CA GLY A 98 -47.03 -3.78 10.05
C GLY A 98 -45.79 -3.15 9.41
N TYR A 99 -44.63 -3.36 10.03
CA TYR A 99 -43.31 -2.93 9.54
C TYR A 99 -43.01 -3.42 8.11
N ASP A 100 -43.38 -4.66 7.78
CA ASP A 100 -43.14 -5.22 6.46
C ASP A 100 -43.86 -4.47 5.32
N ALA A 101 -45.01 -3.85 5.60
CA ALA A 101 -45.70 -3.02 4.61
C ALA A 101 -44.92 -1.73 4.33
N VAL A 102 -44.40 -1.08 5.37
CA VAL A 102 -43.52 0.11 5.25
C VAL A 102 -42.22 -0.25 4.53
N ARG A 103 -41.60 -1.37 4.87
CA ARG A 103 -40.37 -1.85 4.21
C ARG A 103 -40.58 -2.12 2.72
N ARG A 104 -41.66 -2.78 2.32
CA ARG A 104 -41.98 -3.03 0.90
C ARG A 104 -42.27 -1.75 0.15
N TYR A 105 -43.00 -0.82 0.77
CA TYR A 105 -43.31 0.48 0.20
C TYR A 105 -42.03 1.31 0.00
N ALA A 106 -41.18 1.42 1.03
CA ALA A 106 -39.90 2.10 0.94
C ALA A 106 -38.98 1.50 -0.13
N ALA A 107 -38.97 0.17 -0.28
CA ALA A 107 -38.21 -0.50 -1.36
C ALA A 107 -38.80 -0.22 -2.76
N GLY A 108 -40.11 0.01 -2.89
CA GLY A 108 -40.75 0.51 -4.11
C GLY A 108 -40.35 1.95 -4.40
N TRP A 109 -40.52 2.83 -3.42
CA TRP A 109 -40.18 4.25 -3.46
C TRP A 109 -38.70 4.48 -3.83
N GLN A 110 -37.78 3.69 -3.25
CA GLN A 110 -36.36 3.75 -3.61
C GLN A 110 -36.10 3.33 -5.05
N ARG A 111 -36.80 2.31 -5.56
CA ARG A 111 -36.65 1.85 -6.96
C ARG A 111 -37.21 2.88 -7.95
N GLU A 112 -38.36 3.46 -7.66
CA GLU A 112 -38.98 4.51 -8.49
C GLU A 112 -38.11 5.77 -8.52
N ARG A 113 -37.58 6.19 -7.37
CA ARG A 113 -36.64 7.30 -7.29
C ARG A 113 -35.34 7.00 -8.02
N ALA A 114 -34.78 5.80 -7.85
CA ALA A 114 -33.57 5.37 -8.57
C ALA A 114 -33.80 5.32 -10.08
N ALA A 115 -34.99 4.92 -10.54
CA ALA A 115 -35.38 4.93 -11.94
C ALA A 115 -35.57 6.36 -12.48
N ALA A 116 -36.18 7.26 -11.71
CA ALA A 116 -36.34 8.66 -12.08
C ALA A 116 -35.02 9.45 -12.11
N THR A 117 -34.02 9.04 -11.32
CA THR A 117 -32.66 9.59 -11.32
C THR A 117 -31.67 8.75 -12.13
N ALA A 118 -32.13 7.73 -12.88
CA ALA A 118 -31.26 6.87 -13.65
C ALA A 118 -30.70 7.66 -14.84
N ALA A 119 -29.48 8.20 -14.67
CA ALA A 119 -28.73 8.75 -15.78
C ALA A 119 -28.38 7.61 -16.75
N ALA A 120 -28.58 7.85 -18.04
CA ALA A 120 -28.02 6.97 -19.07
C ALA A 120 -26.50 7.20 -19.14
N PHE A 121 -25.73 6.12 -19.05
CA PHE A 121 -24.27 6.17 -19.14
C PHE A 121 -23.79 5.60 -20.47
N VAL A 122 -22.77 6.22 -21.05
CA VAL A 122 -22.10 5.72 -22.26
C VAL A 122 -21.10 4.64 -21.87
N PRO A 123 -21.17 3.42 -22.43
CA PRO A 123 -20.15 2.40 -22.21
C PRO A 123 -18.77 2.89 -22.67
N LEU A 124 -17.77 2.84 -21.78
CA LEU A 124 -16.40 3.22 -22.09
C LEU A 124 -15.61 2.00 -22.58
N SER A 125 -15.00 2.11 -23.76
CA SER A 125 -14.06 1.14 -24.32
C SER A 125 -12.66 1.75 -24.34
N PHE A 126 -11.65 0.93 -24.02
CA PHE A 126 -10.25 1.34 -23.94
C PHE A 126 -9.38 0.34 -24.70
N ALA A 127 -8.42 0.83 -25.47
CA ALA A 127 -7.42 0.02 -26.14
C ALA A 127 -6.43 -0.60 -25.13
N PRO A 128 -5.76 -1.72 -25.47
CA PRO A 128 -4.72 -2.31 -24.64
C PRO A 128 -3.64 -1.29 -24.28
N GLY A 129 -3.33 -1.16 -22.99
CA GLY A 129 -2.31 -0.23 -22.49
C GLY A 129 -2.68 1.25 -22.54
N GLU A 130 -3.91 1.60 -22.94
CA GLU A 130 -4.33 3.00 -23.06
C GLU A 130 -4.50 3.68 -21.69
N ALA A 131 -5.21 3.05 -20.76
CA ALA A 131 -5.58 3.68 -19.50
C ALA A 131 -5.66 2.74 -18.29
N TYR A 132 -5.34 3.28 -17.12
CA TYR A 132 -5.71 2.70 -15.82
C TYR A 132 -6.50 3.71 -14.99
N GLN A 133 -7.24 3.21 -14.00
CA GLN A 133 -7.92 4.01 -12.98
C GLN A 133 -7.26 3.79 -11.62
N PHE A 134 -7.10 4.87 -10.86
CA PHE A 134 -6.59 4.85 -9.49
C PHE A 134 -7.63 5.34 -8.49
N ASP A 135 -7.75 4.66 -7.35
CA ASP A 135 -8.62 5.07 -6.25
C ASP A 135 -8.10 4.67 -4.87
N TRP A 136 -8.68 5.26 -3.83
CA TRP A 136 -8.53 4.83 -2.45
C TRP A 136 -9.84 4.24 -1.92
N SER A 137 -9.74 3.13 -1.18
CA SER A 137 -10.82 2.64 -0.34
C SER A 137 -10.40 2.52 1.12
N HIS A 138 -11.37 2.53 2.03
CA HIS A 138 -11.11 2.39 3.47
C HIS A 138 -11.70 1.08 3.94
N GLU A 139 -10.85 0.21 4.46
CA GLU A 139 -11.25 -1.13 4.88
C GLU A 139 -10.86 -1.36 6.34
N VAL A 140 -11.70 -2.08 7.08
CA VAL A 140 -11.45 -2.39 8.48
C VAL A 140 -10.84 -3.78 8.59
N VAL A 141 -9.64 -3.86 9.16
CA VAL A 141 -8.88 -5.09 9.36
C VAL A 141 -8.42 -5.22 10.81
N LEU A 142 -7.91 -6.40 11.17
CA LEU A 142 -7.26 -6.62 12.46
C LEU A 142 -5.77 -6.87 12.21
N ILE A 143 -4.92 -5.95 12.65
CA ILE A 143 -3.46 -6.03 12.55
C ILE A 143 -2.88 -6.19 13.95
N ALA A 144 -2.14 -7.28 14.19
CA ALA A 144 -1.51 -7.57 15.49
C ALA A 144 -2.49 -7.47 16.68
N GLY A 145 -3.72 -7.96 16.52
CA GLY A 145 -4.76 -7.89 17.57
C GLY A 145 -5.58 -6.60 17.59
N VAL A 146 -5.14 -5.54 16.91
CA VAL A 146 -5.79 -4.22 16.94
C VAL A 146 -6.69 -4.03 15.71
N THR A 147 -7.92 -3.57 15.92
CA THR A 147 -8.81 -3.18 14.82
C THR A 147 -8.38 -1.83 14.25
N VAL A 148 -8.02 -1.79 12.96
CA VAL A 148 -7.50 -0.61 12.28
C VAL A 148 -8.27 -0.40 10.97
N THR A 149 -8.59 0.86 10.66
CA THR A 149 -9.04 1.24 9.31
C THR A 149 -7.82 1.51 8.45
N VAL A 150 -7.58 0.64 7.46
CA VAL A 150 -6.50 0.78 6.49
C VAL A 150 -6.96 1.52 5.25
N LYS A 151 -6.03 2.19 4.58
CA LYS A 151 -6.23 2.89 3.32
C LYS A 151 -5.72 1.99 2.20
N VAL A 152 -6.60 1.52 1.34
CA VAL A 152 -6.27 0.57 0.27
C VAL A 152 -6.20 1.33 -1.05
N ALA A 153 -5.00 1.49 -1.57
CA ALA A 153 -4.79 1.97 -2.92
C ALA A 153 -5.25 0.90 -3.90
N GLN A 154 -5.99 1.31 -4.92
CA GLN A 154 -6.52 0.45 -5.96
C GLN A 154 -6.09 0.96 -7.33
N VAL A 155 -5.42 0.13 -8.10
CA VAL A 155 -5.10 0.39 -9.50
C VAL A 155 -5.82 -0.66 -10.34
N ARG A 156 -6.52 -0.21 -11.39
CA ARG A 156 -7.23 -1.09 -12.32
C ARG A 156 -6.86 -0.76 -13.76
N LEU A 157 -6.34 -1.71 -14.51
CA LEU A 157 -6.18 -1.58 -15.96
C LEU A 157 -7.56 -1.55 -16.62
N CYS A 158 -7.81 -0.56 -17.47
CA CYS A 158 -9.11 -0.38 -18.09
C CYS A 158 -9.40 -1.46 -19.14
N HIS A 159 -8.42 -1.90 -19.94
CA HIS A 159 -8.67 -2.91 -20.97
C HIS A 159 -8.83 -4.32 -20.39
N SER A 160 -7.80 -4.90 -19.78
CA SER A 160 -7.86 -6.28 -19.24
C SER A 160 -8.71 -6.44 -17.98
N ARG A 161 -9.05 -5.34 -17.29
CA ARG A 161 -9.65 -5.33 -15.95
C ARG A 161 -8.73 -5.83 -14.84
N MET A 162 -7.44 -6.04 -15.12
CA MET A 162 -6.48 -6.49 -14.11
C MET A 162 -6.41 -5.48 -12.98
N LEU A 163 -6.52 -5.98 -11.75
CA LEU A 163 -6.49 -5.15 -10.56
C LEU A 163 -5.24 -5.39 -9.73
N PHE A 164 -4.79 -4.34 -9.07
CA PHE A 164 -3.77 -4.38 -8.05
C PHE A 164 -4.26 -3.55 -6.85
N VAL A 165 -4.13 -4.10 -5.64
CA VAL A 165 -4.48 -3.39 -4.43
C VAL A 165 -3.38 -3.48 -3.38
N ARG A 166 -3.19 -2.40 -2.63
CA ARG A 166 -2.17 -2.32 -1.57
C ARG A 166 -2.64 -1.45 -0.41
N ALA A 167 -2.50 -1.97 0.80
CA ALA A 167 -2.92 -1.32 2.03
C ALA A 167 -1.79 -0.48 2.65
N TYR A 168 -2.19 0.69 3.16
CA TYR A 168 -1.36 1.71 3.78
C TYR A 168 -2.01 2.25 5.05
N PRO A 169 -1.23 2.84 5.97
CA PRO A 169 -1.76 3.49 7.16
C PRO A 169 -2.45 4.83 6.86
N ARG A 170 -2.16 5.47 5.71
CA ARG A 170 -2.69 6.78 5.32
C ARG A 170 -2.54 7.04 3.81
N GLU A 171 -3.15 8.11 3.34
CA GLU A 171 -3.17 8.54 1.93
C GLU A 171 -2.26 9.76 1.73
N SER A 172 -0.99 9.66 2.13
CA SER A 172 -0.01 10.73 1.92
C SER A 172 0.71 10.57 0.57
N GLN A 173 1.37 11.64 0.12
CA GLN A 173 1.97 11.71 -1.21
C GLN A 173 2.94 10.56 -1.49
N GLU A 174 3.82 10.27 -0.54
CA GLU A 174 4.79 9.18 -0.63
C GLU A 174 4.13 7.79 -0.66
N MET A 175 2.90 7.64 -0.16
CA MET A 175 2.12 6.40 -0.29
C MET A 175 1.50 6.28 -1.68
N VAL A 176 1.08 7.39 -2.27
CA VAL A 176 0.64 7.41 -3.68
C VAL A 176 1.80 6.99 -4.58
N PHE A 177 3.01 7.50 -4.34
CA PHE A 177 4.20 7.13 -5.11
C PHE A 177 4.55 5.65 -4.98
N ASP A 178 4.61 5.11 -3.76
CA ASP A 178 4.82 3.66 -3.56
C ASP A 178 3.67 2.84 -4.18
N ALA A 179 2.42 3.28 -4.11
CA ALA A 179 1.31 2.52 -4.69
C ALA A 179 1.44 2.34 -6.21
N HIS A 180 1.85 3.40 -6.92
CA HIS A 180 2.08 3.36 -8.37
C HIS A 180 3.30 2.52 -8.71
N ASP A 181 4.42 2.73 -8.01
CA ASP A 181 5.64 1.93 -8.15
C ASP A 181 5.35 0.44 -8.04
N ARG A 182 4.67 0.03 -6.96
CA ARG A 182 4.34 -1.37 -6.69
C ARG A 182 3.36 -1.94 -7.70
N ALA A 183 2.38 -1.16 -8.15
CA ALA A 183 1.43 -1.58 -9.18
C ALA A 183 2.13 -1.79 -10.54
N PHE A 184 2.96 -0.85 -10.97
CA PHE A 184 3.65 -0.93 -12.26
C PHE A 184 4.72 -2.02 -12.25
N ALA A 185 5.42 -2.21 -11.13
CA ALA A 185 6.33 -3.34 -10.94
C ALA A 185 5.60 -4.70 -11.01
N PHE A 186 4.35 -4.76 -10.51
CA PHE A 186 3.50 -5.94 -10.59
C PHE A 186 3.01 -6.20 -12.02
N PHE A 187 2.52 -5.17 -12.72
CA PHE A 187 2.08 -5.30 -14.11
C PHE A 187 3.24 -5.48 -15.11
N LYS A 188 4.48 -5.19 -14.69
CA LYS A 188 5.67 -5.05 -15.55
C LYS A 188 5.55 -3.93 -16.58
N GLY A 189 4.72 -2.93 -16.29
CA GLY A 189 4.52 -1.76 -17.13
C GLY A 189 3.44 -0.83 -16.60
N ALA A 190 3.24 0.28 -17.30
CA ALA A 190 2.20 1.28 -17.03
C ALA A 190 1.37 1.55 -18.29
N CYS A 191 0.15 2.06 -18.14
CA CYS A 191 -0.62 2.59 -19.27
C CYS A 191 -0.17 4.01 -19.60
N THR A 192 -0.42 4.46 -20.83
CA THR A 192 -0.11 5.83 -21.26
C THR A 192 -0.96 6.89 -20.56
N ARG A 193 -2.12 6.51 -20.01
CA ARG A 193 -3.04 7.44 -19.32
C ARG A 193 -3.42 6.92 -17.93
N GLY A 194 -3.30 7.79 -16.92
CA GLY A 194 -3.72 7.50 -15.55
C GLY A 194 -4.94 8.33 -15.18
N ILE A 195 -6.06 7.70 -14.87
CA ILE A 195 -7.32 8.37 -14.51
C ILE A 195 -7.43 8.44 -12.98
N TYR A 196 -7.51 9.65 -12.46
CA TYR A 196 -7.51 9.96 -11.04
C TYR A 196 -8.79 10.67 -10.61
N ASP A 197 -9.35 10.23 -9.50
CA ASP A 197 -10.42 10.97 -8.84
C ASP A 197 -9.81 12.02 -7.91
N ILE A 198 -10.01 13.26 -8.31
CA ILE A 198 -9.58 14.42 -7.56
C ILE A 198 -10.81 15.31 -7.51
N GLU A 199 -11.56 15.29 -6.40
CA GLU A 199 -12.71 16.17 -6.21
C GLU A 199 -12.32 17.64 -6.45
N PRO A 200 -13.20 18.47 -7.04
CA PRO A 200 -12.95 19.90 -7.06
C PRO A 200 -13.21 20.47 -5.67
N LEU A 201 -12.41 21.45 -5.26
CA LEU A 201 -12.76 22.25 -4.10
C LEU A 201 -12.89 23.71 -4.53
N LEU A 202 -14.13 24.12 -4.77
CA LEU A 202 -14.52 25.53 -4.78
C LEU A 202 -14.48 26.07 -3.34
N ARG A 203 -13.47 26.91 -3.07
CA ARG A 203 -13.44 28.10 -2.19
C ARG A 203 -13.96 28.09 -0.75
N HIS A 204 -14.48 27.02 -0.14
CA HIS A 204 -15.03 27.13 1.23
C HIS A 204 -14.87 25.87 2.10
N TRP A 205 -13.64 25.54 2.49
CA TRP A 205 -13.41 24.66 3.65
C TRP A 205 -12.31 25.24 4.53
N SER A 206 -12.56 25.23 5.85
CA SER A 206 -11.62 25.73 6.85
C SER A 206 -10.33 24.89 6.85
N GLU A 207 -9.20 25.56 7.08
CA GLU A 207 -7.82 25.04 7.08
C GLU A 207 -7.57 23.77 7.91
N ARG A 208 -8.52 23.28 8.72
CA ARG A 208 -8.32 22.15 9.63
C ARG A 208 -8.78 20.78 9.10
N GLN A 209 -9.54 20.71 8.00
CA GLN A 209 -10.11 19.43 7.53
C GLN A 209 -9.57 18.92 6.17
N TRP A 210 -8.55 19.58 5.59
CA TRP A 210 -7.92 19.15 4.33
C TRP A 210 -6.44 18.77 4.54
N ARG A 211 -6.17 17.49 4.85
CA ARG A 211 -4.82 16.88 4.77
C ARG A 211 -4.77 15.97 3.54
N GLY A 212 -4.52 16.53 2.36
CA GLY A 212 -4.53 15.76 1.11
C GLY A 212 -4.02 16.52 -0.11
N LYS A 213 -2.87 17.18 -0.03
CA LYS A 213 -2.13 17.62 -1.23
C LYS A 213 -1.19 16.50 -1.67
N THR A 214 -1.71 15.43 -2.26
CA THR A 214 -0.89 14.29 -2.71
C THR A 214 -0.55 14.33 -4.19
N ALA A 215 -1.48 14.81 -5.03
CA ALA A 215 -1.31 14.87 -6.49
C ALA A 215 -1.52 16.26 -7.10
N VAL A 216 -2.22 17.20 -6.44
CA VAL A 216 -2.58 18.51 -7.01
C VAL A 216 -2.20 19.65 -6.05
N ASP A 217 -1.51 20.66 -6.60
CA ASP A 217 -1.10 21.88 -5.90
C ASP A 217 -2.15 23.01 -6.06
N ALA A 218 -2.80 23.12 -7.23
CA ALA A 218 -3.92 24.03 -7.50
C ALA A 218 -4.85 23.51 -8.62
N ILE A 219 -6.12 23.98 -8.63
CA ILE A 219 -7.12 23.63 -9.66
C ILE A 219 -7.41 24.89 -10.49
N LEU A 220 -7.25 24.82 -11.81
CA LEU A 220 -7.54 25.91 -12.77
C LEU A 220 -8.90 25.67 -13.45
N VAL A 221 -9.39 26.64 -14.23
CA VAL A 221 -10.68 26.55 -14.93
C VAL A 221 -10.62 25.45 -16.01
N GLY A 222 -11.63 24.56 -16.04
CA GLY A 222 -11.74 23.47 -17.02
C GLY A 222 -11.09 22.15 -16.59
N LYS A 223 -10.51 21.40 -17.55
CA LYS A 223 -9.76 20.15 -17.28
C LYS A 223 -8.31 20.38 -16.83
N ALA A 224 -7.83 21.63 -16.88
CA ALA A 224 -6.46 21.99 -16.50
C ALA A 224 -6.29 21.98 -14.98
N ARG A 225 -5.26 21.29 -14.49
CA ARG A 225 -4.89 21.26 -13.06
C ARG A 225 -3.38 21.43 -12.90
N ASP A 226 -2.98 22.20 -11.90
CA ASP A 226 -1.58 22.27 -11.46
C ASP A 226 -1.31 21.07 -10.55
N TYR A 227 -0.87 19.98 -11.19
CA TYR A 227 -0.43 18.81 -10.46
C TYR A 227 0.82 19.13 -9.63
N ASN A 228 0.95 18.47 -8.49
CA ASN A 228 2.12 18.59 -7.66
C ASN A 228 3.38 18.23 -8.47
N ARG A 229 4.41 19.08 -8.41
CA ARG A 229 5.65 18.91 -9.18
C ARG A 229 6.23 17.49 -9.08
N ARG A 230 6.22 16.89 -7.88
CA ARG A 230 6.76 15.53 -7.65
C ARG A 230 5.86 14.45 -8.26
N PHE A 231 4.54 14.67 -8.24
CA PHE A 231 3.60 13.78 -8.90
C PHE A 231 3.75 13.84 -10.43
N GLN A 232 3.93 15.03 -11.01
CA GLN A 232 4.27 15.17 -12.43
C GLN A 232 5.59 14.49 -12.78
N GLN A 233 6.61 14.58 -11.92
CA GLN A 233 7.87 13.84 -12.11
C GLN A 233 7.66 12.33 -12.11
N MET A 234 6.81 11.79 -11.22
CA MET A 234 6.45 10.37 -11.21
C MET A 234 5.74 9.98 -12.52
N CYS A 235 4.77 10.78 -12.94
CA CYS A 235 4.06 10.58 -14.21
C CYS A 235 5.03 10.60 -15.40
N GLY A 236 5.95 11.56 -15.46
CA GLY A 236 6.99 11.62 -16.49
C GLY A 236 7.95 10.43 -16.46
N HIS A 237 8.34 9.95 -15.27
CA HIS A 237 9.18 8.76 -15.12
C HIS A 237 8.54 7.48 -15.67
N TYR A 238 7.22 7.34 -15.50
CA TYR A 238 6.46 6.19 -16.02
C TYR A 238 5.78 6.45 -17.39
N LEU A 239 6.03 7.61 -18.00
CA LEU A 239 5.39 8.07 -19.26
C LEU A 239 3.86 8.02 -19.23
N VAL A 240 3.28 8.41 -18.10
CA VAL A 240 1.84 8.47 -17.87
C VAL A 240 1.34 9.91 -18.03
N GLU A 241 0.30 10.11 -18.83
CA GLU A 241 -0.49 11.33 -18.82
C GLU A 241 -1.57 11.26 -17.71
N PRO A 242 -1.49 12.10 -16.66
CA PRO A 242 -2.50 12.11 -15.62
C PRO A 242 -3.74 12.88 -16.09
N VAL A 243 -4.89 12.23 -16.00
CA VAL A 243 -6.20 12.82 -16.29
C VAL A 243 -7.04 12.78 -15.03
N ALA A 244 -7.50 13.94 -14.58
CA ALA A 244 -8.45 14.02 -13.48
C ALA A 244 -9.89 13.85 -13.99
N CYS A 245 -10.70 13.12 -13.24
CA CYS A 245 -12.13 13.04 -13.53
C CYS A 245 -12.78 14.43 -13.45
N THR A 246 -13.78 14.64 -14.30
CA THR A 246 -14.64 15.82 -14.20
C THR A 246 -15.42 15.73 -12.88
N PRO A 247 -15.53 16.83 -12.12
CA PRO A 247 -16.39 16.87 -10.94
C PRO A 247 -17.78 16.28 -11.13
N ALA A 248 -18.27 15.53 -10.14
CA ALA A 248 -19.59 14.89 -10.17
C ALA A 248 -19.81 13.94 -11.37
N SER A 249 -18.73 13.50 -12.04
CA SER A 249 -18.76 12.60 -13.20
C SER A 249 -18.19 11.23 -12.87
N GLY A 250 -18.68 10.59 -11.79
CA GLY A 250 -18.24 9.25 -11.35
C GLY A 250 -18.32 8.16 -12.43
N TRP A 251 -19.13 8.38 -13.48
CA TRP A 251 -19.23 7.51 -14.64
C TRP A 251 -17.91 7.37 -15.43
N GLU A 252 -17.01 8.37 -15.40
CA GLU A 252 -15.68 8.29 -16.00
C GLU A 252 -14.78 7.25 -15.28
N LYS A 253 -15.16 6.87 -14.05
CA LYS A 253 -14.41 6.01 -13.13
C LYS A 253 -15.20 4.77 -12.65
N GLY A 254 -16.32 4.46 -13.30
CA GLY A 254 -17.23 3.40 -12.86
C GLY A 254 -16.61 1.99 -12.78
N GLN A 255 -15.44 1.78 -13.40
CA GLN A 255 -14.74 0.49 -13.35
C GLN A 255 -14.03 0.30 -12.00
N VAL A 256 -13.27 1.27 -11.50
CA VAL A 256 -12.61 1.14 -10.20
C VAL A 256 -13.61 1.30 -9.04
N GLU A 257 -14.69 2.08 -9.18
CA GLU A 257 -15.74 2.14 -8.14
C GLU A 257 -16.42 0.77 -7.93
N ASN A 258 -16.77 0.09 -9.02
CA ASN A 258 -17.27 -1.29 -8.97
C ASN A 258 -16.21 -2.26 -8.41
N GLN A 259 -14.92 -2.02 -8.68
CA GLN A 259 -13.84 -2.80 -8.10
C GLN A 259 -13.77 -2.61 -6.59
N VAL A 260 -13.87 -1.38 -6.08
CA VAL A 260 -13.85 -1.10 -4.65
C VAL A 260 -14.93 -1.91 -3.92
N GLY A 261 -16.15 -1.92 -4.47
CA GLY A 261 -17.24 -2.76 -3.95
C GLY A 261 -16.90 -4.26 -3.98
N THR A 262 -16.31 -4.73 -5.08
CA THR A 262 -15.90 -6.14 -5.24
C THR A 262 -14.82 -6.54 -4.24
N VAL A 263 -13.75 -5.75 -4.13
CA VAL A 263 -12.62 -5.97 -3.21
C VAL A 263 -13.11 -5.99 -1.76
N ARG A 264 -13.98 -5.04 -1.37
CA ARG A 264 -14.58 -5.01 -0.03
C ARG A 264 -15.36 -6.30 0.29
N GLN A 265 -16.19 -6.75 -0.64
CA GLN A 265 -17.04 -7.91 -0.44
C GLN A 265 -16.29 -9.24 -0.56
N ARG A 266 -15.26 -9.32 -1.40
CA ARG A 266 -14.58 -10.58 -1.73
C ARG A 266 -13.28 -10.78 -0.98
N PHE A 267 -12.55 -9.70 -0.67
CA PHE A 267 -11.24 -9.79 -0.01
C PHE A 267 -11.39 -9.46 1.47
N PHE A 268 -12.12 -8.41 1.83
CA PHE A 268 -12.20 -7.94 3.22
C PHE A 268 -13.38 -8.48 4.03
N SER A 269 -14.20 -9.37 3.44
CA SER A 269 -15.32 -10.03 4.10
C SER A 269 -15.17 -11.56 4.03
N PRO A 270 -15.04 -12.28 5.16
CA PRO A 270 -15.02 -11.78 6.54
C PRO A 270 -13.76 -10.96 6.85
N ARG A 271 -13.79 -10.23 7.99
CA ARG A 271 -12.70 -9.33 8.40
C ARG A 271 -11.34 -10.04 8.40
N VAL A 272 -10.40 -9.51 7.63
CA VAL A 272 -9.02 -10.02 7.51
C VAL A 272 -8.24 -9.79 8.80
N ARG A 273 -7.45 -10.80 9.19
CA ARG A 273 -6.59 -10.81 10.38
C ARG A 273 -5.16 -11.14 9.97
N VAL A 274 -4.20 -10.27 10.31
CA VAL A 274 -2.78 -10.37 9.92
C VAL A 274 -1.89 -9.79 11.02
N ARG A 275 -0.56 -10.02 10.98
CA ARG A 275 0.37 -9.47 11.97
C ARG A 275 0.92 -8.10 11.58
N SER A 276 1.00 -7.79 10.29
CA SER A 276 1.60 -6.54 9.79
C SER A 276 1.00 -6.09 8.45
N TYR A 277 1.29 -4.85 8.05
CA TYR A 277 0.98 -4.37 6.70
C TYR A 277 1.72 -5.15 5.62
N GLU A 278 2.93 -5.63 5.89
CA GLU A 278 3.69 -6.46 4.97
C GLU A 278 2.96 -7.78 4.68
N GLU A 279 2.50 -8.46 5.73
CA GLU A 279 1.71 -9.69 5.60
C GLU A 279 0.38 -9.44 4.86
N LEU A 280 -0.33 -8.36 5.20
CA LEU A 280 -1.56 -7.96 4.50
C LEU A 280 -1.31 -7.72 3.01
N ASN A 281 -0.23 -7.01 2.68
CA ASN A 281 0.08 -6.64 1.30
C ASN A 281 0.55 -7.83 0.48
N ALA A 282 1.32 -8.76 1.06
CA ALA A 282 1.66 -10.02 0.39
C ALA A 282 0.40 -10.83 0.06
N TRP A 283 -0.50 -10.98 1.04
CA TRP A 283 -1.77 -11.68 0.86
C TRP A 283 -2.68 -11.01 -0.18
N LEU A 284 -2.72 -9.67 -0.23
CA LEU A 284 -3.52 -8.93 -1.22
C LEU A 284 -3.04 -9.17 -2.65
N VAL A 285 -1.72 -9.25 -2.88
CA VAL A 285 -1.16 -9.57 -4.20
C VAL A 285 -1.59 -10.96 -4.65
N ASP A 286 -1.50 -11.96 -3.77
CA ASP A 286 -1.96 -13.32 -4.08
C ASP A 286 -3.46 -13.35 -4.42
N ARG A 287 -4.27 -12.55 -3.72
CA ARG A 287 -5.70 -12.42 -3.99
C ARG A 287 -5.99 -11.76 -5.34
N CYS A 288 -5.24 -10.72 -5.73
CA CYS A 288 -5.35 -10.12 -7.06
C CYS A 288 -5.13 -11.15 -8.17
N ILE A 289 -4.05 -11.94 -8.06
CA ILE A 289 -3.70 -12.98 -9.05
C ILE A 289 -4.79 -14.06 -9.08
N ALA A 290 -5.16 -14.60 -7.92
CA ALA A 290 -6.15 -15.67 -7.83
C ALA A 290 -7.52 -15.23 -8.37
N TRP A 291 -7.94 -14.00 -8.06
CA TRP A 291 -9.18 -13.43 -8.58
C TRP A 291 -9.13 -13.29 -10.10
N ALA A 292 -8.06 -12.71 -10.65
CA ALA A 292 -7.93 -12.50 -12.08
C ALA A 292 -7.94 -13.82 -12.87
N LYS A 293 -7.35 -14.89 -12.32
CA LYS A 293 -7.36 -16.22 -12.94
C LYS A 293 -8.73 -16.90 -12.90
N ALA A 294 -9.54 -16.61 -11.89
CA ALA A 294 -10.84 -17.26 -11.71
C ALA A 294 -11.99 -16.53 -12.41
N GLN A 295 -11.89 -15.21 -12.61
CA GLN A 295 -13.00 -14.42 -13.15
C GLN A 295 -12.96 -14.29 -14.67
N PRO A 296 -14.09 -14.51 -15.35
CA PRO A 296 -14.22 -14.18 -16.77
C PRO A 296 -14.16 -12.66 -16.99
N HIS A 297 -13.65 -12.24 -18.14
CA HIS A 297 -13.66 -10.85 -18.54
C HIS A 297 -15.11 -10.39 -18.80
N PRO A 298 -15.53 -9.20 -18.32
CA PRO A 298 -16.93 -8.76 -18.42
C PRO A 298 -17.48 -8.69 -19.85
N GLU A 299 -16.63 -8.30 -20.81
CA GLU A 299 -16.98 -8.14 -22.23
C GLU A 299 -16.58 -9.35 -23.09
N VAL A 300 -15.59 -10.14 -22.64
CA VAL A 300 -15.03 -11.28 -23.39
C VAL A 300 -15.12 -12.51 -22.49
N ARG A 301 -16.34 -13.04 -22.33
CA ARG A 301 -16.62 -14.03 -21.27
C ARG A 301 -15.90 -15.36 -21.41
N ASP A 302 -15.41 -15.67 -22.61
CA ASP A 302 -14.63 -16.88 -22.90
C ASP A 302 -13.16 -16.77 -22.46
N SER A 303 -12.71 -15.58 -22.04
CA SER A 303 -11.36 -15.34 -21.51
C SER A 303 -11.43 -14.89 -20.06
N THR A 304 -10.42 -15.24 -19.27
CA THR A 304 -10.27 -14.73 -17.90
C THR A 304 -9.64 -13.35 -17.91
N ILE A 305 -9.83 -12.59 -16.83
CA ILE A 305 -9.13 -11.31 -16.62
C ILE A 305 -7.61 -11.52 -16.74
N TRP A 306 -7.08 -12.63 -16.22
CA TRP A 306 -5.66 -12.97 -16.32
C TRP A 306 -5.21 -13.20 -17.77
N ALA A 307 -5.99 -13.94 -18.57
CA ALA A 307 -5.66 -14.15 -19.97
C ALA A 307 -5.66 -12.85 -20.77
N MET A 308 -6.64 -11.98 -20.53
CA MET A 308 -6.69 -10.64 -21.13
C MET A 308 -5.50 -9.77 -20.69
N PHE A 309 -5.07 -9.89 -19.43
CA PHE A 309 -3.91 -9.17 -18.91
C PHE A 309 -2.60 -9.62 -19.57
N GLU A 310 -2.39 -10.93 -19.72
CA GLU A 310 -1.21 -11.46 -20.40
C GLU A 310 -1.15 -11.00 -21.87
N ALA A 311 -2.31 -10.89 -22.54
CA ALA A 311 -2.41 -10.34 -23.90
C ALA A 311 -2.21 -8.82 -23.96
N GLU A 312 -2.64 -8.07 -22.94
CA GLU A 312 -2.44 -6.62 -22.85
C GLU A 312 -1.00 -6.24 -22.53
N ARG A 313 -0.29 -7.05 -21.72
CA ARG A 313 1.02 -6.71 -21.14
C ARG A 313 2.06 -6.20 -22.16
N PRO A 314 2.19 -6.75 -23.37
CA PRO A 314 3.11 -6.22 -24.40
C PRO A 314 2.77 -4.80 -24.89
N SER A 315 1.54 -4.33 -24.68
CA SER A 315 1.08 -2.98 -25.06
C SER A 315 1.30 -1.94 -23.96
N LEU A 316 1.72 -2.36 -22.76
CA LEU A 316 2.07 -1.44 -21.68
C LEU A 316 3.41 -0.76 -21.96
N VAL A 317 3.55 0.47 -21.48
CA VAL A 317 4.86 1.13 -21.38
C VAL A 317 5.73 0.31 -20.43
N PRO A 318 6.92 -0.16 -20.86
CA PRO A 318 7.79 -0.98 -20.01
C PRO A 318 8.14 -0.31 -18.69
N TYR A 319 8.16 -1.08 -17.60
CA TYR A 319 8.49 -0.56 -16.29
C TYR A 319 9.96 -0.10 -16.23
N ALA A 320 10.18 1.21 -16.05
CA ALA A 320 11.49 1.86 -16.04
C ALA A 320 12.30 1.62 -14.74
N GLY A 321 11.76 0.89 -13.76
CA GLY A 321 12.32 0.79 -12.42
C GLY A 321 11.73 1.83 -11.45
N PRO A 322 12.17 1.81 -10.18
CA PRO A 322 11.48 2.54 -9.14
C PRO A 322 11.67 4.05 -9.24
N PHE A 323 10.57 4.79 -9.06
CA PHE A 323 10.61 6.24 -8.93
C PHE A 323 11.05 6.65 -7.52
N ASP A 324 11.95 7.64 -7.41
CA ASP A 324 12.43 8.17 -6.14
C ASP A 324 11.35 9.02 -5.44
N GLY A 325 10.34 8.35 -4.86
CA GLY A 325 9.08 8.91 -4.37
C GLY A 325 9.02 9.27 -2.87
N PHE A 326 9.81 10.24 -2.44
CA PHE A 326 9.77 10.84 -1.10
C PHE A 326 8.99 12.16 -0.98
N HIS A 327 8.55 12.47 0.24
CA HIS A 327 8.16 13.81 0.67
C HIS A 327 9.31 14.48 1.44
N ALA A 328 9.68 15.70 1.07
CA ALA A 328 10.80 16.43 1.66
C ALA A 328 10.32 17.45 2.70
N THR A 329 10.98 17.53 3.85
CA THR A 329 10.71 18.58 4.85
C THR A 329 11.99 18.96 5.59
N PRO A 330 12.35 20.26 5.67
CA PRO A 330 13.47 20.69 6.50
C PRO A 330 13.10 20.62 7.99
N VAL A 331 14.00 20.09 8.80
CA VAL A 331 13.85 20.00 10.27
C VAL A 331 15.16 20.30 10.97
N SER A 332 15.11 20.86 12.16
CA SER A 332 16.31 21.13 12.97
C SER A 332 16.53 20.03 14.01
N PRO A 333 17.71 19.39 14.04
CA PRO A 333 18.06 18.46 15.11
C PRO A 333 18.15 19.14 16.47
N SER A 334 17.69 18.45 17.50
CA SER A 334 17.91 18.84 18.90
C SER A 334 19.37 18.63 19.32
N LYS A 335 19.75 19.18 20.48
CA LYS A 335 21.04 18.91 21.12
C LYS A 335 21.25 17.44 21.52
N THR A 336 20.18 16.64 21.55
CA THR A 336 20.23 15.20 21.81
C THR A 336 20.27 14.37 20.53
N CYS A 337 20.68 14.99 19.41
CA CYS A 337 20.78 14.35 18.10
C CYS A 337 19.45 13.76 17.61
N LEU A 338 18.31 14.38 17.93
CA LEU A 338 16.99 13.91 17.52
C LEU A 338 16.30 14.93 16.61
N VAL A 339 15.67 14.45 15.55
CA VAL A 339 14.72 15.24 14.74
C VAL A 339 13.31 14.75 14.97
N ARG A 340 12.33 15.66 14.88
CA ARG A 340 10.91 15.32 14.96
C ARG A 340 10.31 15.27 13.57
N PHE A 341 9.71 14.14 13.22
CA PHE A 341 8.95 13.97 11.98
C PHE A 341 7.71 13.12 12.29
N ASP A 342 6.54 13.55 11.78
CA ASP A 342 5.29 12.78 11.88
C ASP A 342 4.89 12.39 13.33
N ASN A 343 5.17 13.26 14.30
CA ASN A 343 5.00 13.04 15.75
C ASN A 343 5.89 11.96 16.38
N ASN A 344 6.89 11.47 15.66
CA ASN A 344 7.92 10.58 16.17
C ASN A 344 9.28 11.29 16.15
N LYS A 345 10.24 10.74 16.87
CA LYS A 345 11.61 11.24 16.94
C LYS A 345 12.55 10.21 16.33
N TYR A 346 13.54 10.68 15.58
CA TYR A 346 14.53 9.85 14.93
C TYR A 346 15.91 10.42 15.19
N SER A 347 16.90 9.58 15.49
CA SER A 347 18.26 10.08 15.71
C SER A 347 18.93 10.51 14.40
N VAL A 348 19.85 11.46 14.49
CA VAL A 348 20.77 11.86 13.42
C VAL A 348 22.20 11.74 13.91
N MET A 349 23.15 11.54 13.01
CA MET A 349 24.57 11.61 13.31
C MET A 349 24.89 12.89 14.08
N ALA A 350 25.69 12.80 15.14
CA ALA A 350 26.02 13.94 15.99
C ALA A 350 26.63 15.13 15.23
N SER A 351 27.33 14.86 14.12
CA SER A 351 27.88 15.88 13.22
C SER A 351 26.81 16.75 12.53
N ALA A 352 25.55 16.30 12.47
CA ALA A 352 24.45 17.04 11.87
C ALA A 352 23.82 18.08 12.81
N VAL A 353 24.10 18.01 14.12
CA VAL A 353 23.52 18.93 15.11
C VAL A 353 24.01 20.36 14.87
N GLY A 354 23.09 21.33 14.99
CA GLY A 354 23.38 22.76 14.87
C GLY A 354 23.01 23.36 13.51
N ARG A 355 22.74 22.55 12.49
CA ARG A 355 22.21 23.00 11.19
C ARG A 355 20.96 22.19 10.81
N PRO A 356 20.03 22.76 10.04
CA PRO A 356 18.88 22.00 9.53
C PRO A 356 19.31 20.76 8.73
N VAL A 357 18.46 19.75 8.74
CA VAL A 357 18.56 18.55 7.89
C VAL A 357 17.27 18.42 7.09
N GLU A 358 17.37 17.87 5.88
CA GLU A 358 16.21 17.52 5.05
C GLU A 358 15.76 16.10 5.42
N VAL A 359 14.52 15.96 5.87
CA VAL A 359 13.86 14.66 5.98
C VAL A 359 13.26 14.31 4.62
N ARG A 360 13.70 13.20 4.03
CA ARG A 360 13.02 12.53 2.92
C ARG A 360 12.24 11.36 3.45
N ALA A 361 10.92 11.49 3.48
CA ALA A 361 10.01 10.46 3.94
C ALA A 361 9.50 9.62 2.78
N TYR A 362 9.80 8.33 2.79
CA TYR A 362 9.30 7.31 1.88
C TYR A 362 8.16 6.53 2.56
N ALA A 363 7.51 5.62 1.83
CA ALA A 363 6.41 4.83 2.39
C ALA A 363 6.85 3.97 3.59
N ASP A 364 8.05 3.42 3.56
CA ASP A 364 8.58 2.44 4.51
C ASP A 364 9.77 2.92 5.34
N ARG A 365 10.43 4.01 4.94
CA ARG A 365 11.62 4.56 5.61
C ARG A 365 11.65 6.07 5.63
N ILE A 366 12.54 6.62 6.45
CA ILE A 366 12.96 8.02 6.38
C ILE A 366 14.47 8.09 6.13
N GLU A 367 14.89 9.07 5.34
CA GLU A 367 16.29 9.43 5.15
C GLU A 367 16.49 10.88 5.59
N LEU A 368 17.57 11.11 6.33
CA LEU A 368 17.93 12.42 6.88
C LEU A 368 19.18 12.86 6.13
N ARG A 369 19.10 14.00 5.44
CA ARG A 369 20.18 14.50 4.60
C ARG A 369 20.67 15.87 5.04
N GLN A 370 21.97 16.08 4.97
CA GLN A 370 22.60 17.38 5.16
C GLN A 370 23.72 17.53 4.13
N ASP A 371 23.75 18.64 3.41
CA ASP A 371 24.75 18.93 2.36
C ASP A 371 24.90 17.77 1.34
N GLY A 372 23.78 17.16 0.96
CA GLY A 372 23.74 16.03 0.02
C GLY A 372 24.14 14.66 0.62
N ARG A 373 24.65 14.60 1.85
CA ARG A 373 25.05 13.35 2.53
C ARG A 373 23.95 12.81 3.43
N ILE A 374 23.84 11.49 3.54
CA ILE A 374 22.93 10.84 4.50
C ILE A 374 23.56 10.94 5.89
N VAL A 375 22.82 11.55 6.81
CA VAL A 375 23.19 11.71 8.23
C VAL A 375 22.28 10.92 9.16
N GLY A 376 21.39 10.10 8.59
CA GLY A 376 20.60 9.11 9.30
C GLY A 376 19.58 8.45 8.39
N GLN A 377 19.31 7.18 8.63
CA GLN A 377 18.30 6.42 7.90
C GLN A 377 17.58 5.51 8.90
N HIS A 378 16.25 5.50 8.86
CA HIS A 378 15.45 4.72 9.81
C HIS A 378 14.26 4.07 9.12
N PRO A 379 13.84 2.88 9.57
CA PRO A 379 12.51 2.37 9.27
C PRO A 379 11.45 3.40 9.70
N ARG A 380 10.42 3.55 8.89
CA ARG A 380 9.37 4.51 9.16
C ARG A 380 8.41 3.98 10.20
N VAL A 381 8.20 4.79 11.23
CA VAL A 381 7.26 4.49 12.31
C VAL A 381 6.01 5.35 12.16
N PHE A 382 4.86 4.69 12.16
CA PHE A 382 3.55 5.32 12.20
C PHE A 382 3.00 5.31 13.64
N GLY A 383 2.18 6.30 13.98
CA GLY A 383 1.70 6.52 15.35
C GLY A 383 2.26 7.81 15.93
N ARG A 384 2.38 7.90 17.25
CA ARG A 384 2.85 9.11 17.94
C ARG A 384 3.75 8.75 19.12
N GLY A 385 4.70 9.63 19.40
CA GLY A 385 5.51 9.60 20.63
C GLY A 385 6.64 8.57 20.63
N GLN A 386 6.86 7.84 19.54
CA GLN A 386 7.96 6.89 19.46
C GLN A 386 9.29 7.60 19.21
N THR A 387 10.38 7.05 19.73
CA THR A 387 11.74 7.52 19.49
C THR A 387 12.58 6.36 18.95
N VAL A 388 13.09 6.52 17.73
CA VAL A 388 13.95 5.54 17.07
C VAL A 388 15.39 6.02 17.18
N TYR A 389 16.22 5.22 17.85
CA TYR A 389 17.64 5.47 17.99
C TYR A 389 18.43 4.54 17.07
N ASP A 390 19.32 5.11 16.29
CA ASP A 390 20.54 4.45 15.85
C ASP A 390 21.67 4.82 16.84
N PRO A 391 22.25 3.85 17.58
CA PRO A 391 23.35 4.08 18.52
C PRO A 391 24.63 4.60 17.85
N TRP A 392 24.87 4.25 16.58
CA TRP A 392 26.05 4.68 15.82
C TRP A 392 26.10 6.20 15.64
N HIS A 393 24.92 6.84 15.58
CA HIS A 393 24.81 8.29 15.54
C HIS A 393 25.46 9.02 16.73
N TYR A 394 25.58 8.32 17.87
CA TYR A 394 26.08 8.87 19.12
C TYR A 394 27.53 8.48 19.42
N VAL A 395 28.15 7.56 18.68
CA VAL A 395 29.55 7.13 18.88
C VAL A 395 30.53 8.32 18.85
N PRO A 396 30.43 9.30 17.93
CA PRO A 396 31.28 10.50 17.99
C PRO A 396 31.10 11.34 19.25
N VAL A 397 29.94 11.28 19.91
CA VAL A 397 29.68 11.95 21.19
C VAL A 397 30.39 11.22 22.32
N LEU A 398 30.40 9.88 22.28
CA LEU A 398 31.05 9.05 23.28
C LEU A 398 32.56 9.32 23.37
N ALA A 399 33.23 9.61 22.25
CA ALA A 399 34.65 9.97 22.23
C ALA A 399 34.98 11.16 23.15
N ARG A 400 34.03 12.08 23.35
CA ARG A 400 34.16 13.22 24.28
C ARG A 400 33.54 12.96 25.65
N LYS A 401 32.58 12.04 25.73
CA LYS A 401 31.76 11.76 26.92
C LYS A 401 31.57 10.25 27.11
N PRO A 402 32.63 9.49 27.44
CA PRO A 402 32.57 8.02 27.46
C PRO A 402 31.58 7.48 28.48
N GLY A 403 31.41 8.16 29.62
CA GLY A 403 30.43 7.77 30.65
C GLY A 403 28.96 7.76 30.18
N ALA A 404 28.64 8.40 29.05
CA ALA A 404 27.30 8.34 28.46
C ALA A 404 26.94 6.94 27.92
N LEU A 405 27.94 6.07 27.70
CA LEU A 405 27.72 4.68 27.27
C LEU A 405 26.89 3.88 28.30
N ARG A 406 27.01 4.17 29.60
CA ARG A 406 26.31 3.44 30.67
C ARG A 406 24.81 3.70 30.72
N ASN A 407 24.42 4.97 30.63
CA ASN A 407 23.07 5.43 30.93
C ASN A 407 22.38 6.13 29.74
N GLY A 408 23.06 6.24 28.60
CA GLY A 408 22.49 6.87 27.41
C GLY A 408 21.33 6.03 26.86
N ALA A 409 20.17 6.67 26.66
CA ALA A 409 18.99 6.01 26.10
C ALA A 409 19.26 5.24 24.78
N PRO A 410 20.11 5.71 23.85
CA PRO A 410 20.45 4.94 22.65
C PRO A 410 21.13 3.59 22.93
N PHE A 411 21.76 3.41 24.09
CA PHE A 411 22.64 2.26 24.36
C PHE A 411 22.01 1.18 25.25
N GLN A 412 20.82 1.40 25.84
CA GLN A 412 20.22 0.49 26.81
C GLN A 412 19.94 -0.90 26.24
N ASP A 413 19.40 -0.97 25.01
CA ASP A 413 19.06 -2.22 24.32
C ASP A 413 19.94 -2.45 23.09
N TRP A 414 21.16 -1.90 23.09
CA TRP A 414 22.04 -1.98 21.94
C TRP A 414 22.63 -3.38 21.78
N VAL A 415 22.17 -4.07 20.74
CA VAL A 415 22.66 -5.37 20.32
C VAL A 415 23.90 -5.20 19.45
N LEU A 416 25.05 -5.69 19.95
CA LEU A 416 26.30 -5.75 19.21
C LEU A 416 26.59 -7.17 18.72
N PRO A 417 27.39 -7.33 17.65
CA PRO A 417 27.93 -8.62 17.24
C PRO A 417 28.65 -9.36 18.37
N GLY A 418 28.70 -10.70 18.28
CA GLY A 418 29.00 -11.57 19.41
C GLY A 418 30.34 -11.34 20.10
N ALA A 419 31.42 -11.14 19.34
CA ALA A 419 32.75 -10.89 19.91
C ALA A 419 32.85 -9.49 20.51
N LEU A 420 32.36 -8.47 19.82
CA LEU A 420 32.31 -7.09 20.30
C LEU A 420 31.45 -6.96 21.58
N GLU A 421 30.34 -7.71 21.66
CA GLU A 421 29.51 -7.80 22.87
C GLU A 421 30.24 -8.49 24.03
N ARG A 422 31.04 -9.50 23.75
CA ARG A 422 31.86 -10.17 24.77
C ARG A 422 32.98 -9.25 25.27
N VAL A 423 33.60 -8.47 24.39
CA VAL A 423 34.56 -7.42 24.75
C VAL A 423 33.88 -6.38 25.63
N ARG A 424 32.71 -5.85 25.24
CA ARG A 424 31.91 -4.90 26.04
C ARG A 424 31.66 -5.42 27.46
N ARG A 425 31.25 -6.68 27.59
CA ARG A 425 31.00 -7.33 28.89
C ARG A 425 32.25 -7.46 29.75
N LYS A 426 33.39 -7.85 29.17
CA LYS A 426 34.66 -7.95 29.90
C LYS A 426 35.17 -6.57 30.34
N LEU A 427 35.12 -5.58 29.46
CA LEU A 427 35.56 -4.22 29.75
C LEU A 427 34.71 -3.54 30.84
N LYS A 428 33.46 -3.93 31.04
CA LYS A 428 32.59 -3.37 32.10
C LYS A 428 33.17 -3.50 33.52
N ALA A 429 34.04 -4.49 33.76
CA ALA A 429 34.72 -4.67 35.05
C ALA A 429 35.97 -3.79 35.22
N ALA A 430 36.52 -3.23 34.13
CA ALA A 430 37.71 -2.39 34.16
C ALA A 430 37.36 -0.95 34.56
N PRO A 431 38.19 -0.26 35.40
CA PRO A 431 37.97 1.12 35.79
C PRO A 431 37.83 2.11 34.62
N ASP A 432 38.58 1.88 33.54
CA ASP A 432 38.61 2.67 32.31
C ASP A 432 37.87 1.98 31.14
N GLY A 433 37.08 0.95 31.43
CA GLY A 433 36.44 0.10 30.43
C GLY A 433 35.52 0.83 29.45
N ASP A 434 34.81 1.88 29.88
CA ASP A 434 34.00 2.68 28.96
C ASP A 434 34.86 3.38 27.92
N ARG A 435 36.02 3.91 28.34
CA ARG A 435 36.92 4.62 27.43
C ARG A 435 37.49 3.65 26.40
N GLN A 436 37.97 2.49 26.84
CA GLN A 436 38.45 1.43 25.94
C GLN A 436 37.35 0.97 24.98
N MET A 437 36.13 0.75 25.47
CA MET A 437 35.01 0.36 24.61
C MET A 437 34.70 1.45 23.58
N VAL A 438 34.74 2.73 23.97
CA VAL A 438 34.52 3.85 23.06
C VAL A 438 35.60 3.94 21.98
N GLU A 439 36.85 3.65 22.30
CA GLU A 439 37.95 3.58 21.32
C GLU A 439 37.71 2.45 20.30
N VAL A 440 37.30 1.27 20.76
CA VAL A 440 36.93 0.14 19.89
C VAL A 440 35.71 0.48 19.01
N LEU A 441 34.68 1.09 19.57
CA LEU A 441 33.49 1.53 18.82
C LEU A 441 33.84 2.63 17.81
N GLY A 442 34.76 3.52 18.15
CA GLY A 442 35.26 4.55 17.25
C GLY A 442 35.92 3.97 15.99
N ALA A 443 36.67 2.87 16.13
CA ALA A 443 37.30 2.18 15.00
C ALA A 443 36.28 1.58 14.01
N VAL A 444 35.04 1.33 14.43
CA VAL A 444 33.98 0.87 13.51
C VAL A 444 33.67 1.91 12.44
N LEU A 445 33.81 3.20 12.77
CA LEU A 445 33.57 4.29 11.82
C LEU A 445 34.64 4.38 10.71
N THR A 446 35.82 3.82 10.96
CA THR A 446 36.95 3.83 10.01
C THR A 446 37.14 2.48 9.30
N ASP A 447 37.12 1.38 10.06
CA ASP A 447 37.48 0.04 9.59
C ASP A 447 36.26 -0.82 9.25
N GLY A 448 35.07 -0.38 9.66
CA GLY A 448 33.81 -1.10 9.46
C GLY A 448 33.57 -2.18 10.51
N LEU A 449 32.28 -2.47 10.77
CA LEU A 449 31.86 -3.39 11.81
C LEU A 449 32.42 -4.82 11.64
N PRO A 450 32.48 -5.41 10.43
CA PRO A 450 33.02 -6.76 10.25
C PRO A 450 34.51 -6.88 10.63
N ALA A 451 35.32 -5.88 10.31
CA ALA A 451 36.75 -5.89 10.60
C ALA A 451 36.99 -5.79 12.12
N VAL A 452 36.29 -4.86 12.78
CA VAL A 452 36.37 -4.69 14.25
C VAL A 452 35.87 -5.92 14.98
N GLU A 453 34.75 -6.52 14.55
CA GLU A 453 34.24 -7.76 15.12
C GLU A 453 35.25 -8.91 15.01
N ALA A 454 35.88 -9.06 13.84
CA ALA A 454 36.91 -10.07 13.64
C ALA A 454 38.17 -9.82 14.49
N ALA A 455 38.57 -8.55 14.67
CA ALA A 455 39.66 -8.19 15.57
C ALA A 455 39.32 -8.47 17.04
N CYS A 456 38.09 -8.19 17.47
CA CYS A 456 37.60 -8.58 18.79
C CYS A 456 37.61 -10.10 19.00
N ALA A 457 37.20 -10.87 17.99
CA ALA A 457 37.20 -12.33 18.07
C ALA A 457 38.62 -12.90 18.21
N GLU A 458 39.58 -12.34 17.47
CA GLU A 458 41.00 -12.69 17.53
C GLU A 458 41.59 -12.37 18.91
N ALA A 459 41.38 -11.13 19.41
CA ALA A 459 41.82 -10.74 20.75
C ALA A 459 41.26 -11.67 21.84
N LEU A 460 39.96 -11.99 21.77
CA LEU A 460 39.32 -12.88 22.73
C LEU A 460 39.86 -14.31 22.67
N LYS A 461 40.29 -14.80 21.50
CA LYS A 461 40.92 -16.11 21.32
C LYS A 461 42.30 -16.16 22.01
N GLU A 462 43.02 -15.05 22.00
CA GLU A 462 44.29 -14.86 22.71
C GLU A 462 44.10 -14.53 24.21
N GLY A 463 42.86 -14.48 24.70
CA GLY A 463 42.55 -14.21 26.10
C GLY A 463 42.55 -12.73 26.50
N VAL A 464 42.85 -11.83 25.56
CA VAL A 464 42.96 -10.37 25.76
C VAL A 464 41.71 -9.64 25.26
N HIS A 465 41.50 -8.42 25.74
CA HIS A 465 40.27 -7.66 25.46
C HIS A 465 40.44 -6.13 25.59
N SER A 466 41.68 -5.63 25.64
CA SER A 466 41.94 -4.20 25.71
C SER A 466 41.79 -3.53 24.34
N ALA A 467 41.48 -2.23 24.35
CA ALA A 467 41.38 -1.45 23.12
C ALA A 467 42.67 -1.48 22.31
N ASP A 468 43.84 -1.31 22.95
CA ASP A 468 45.14 -1.29 22.29
C ASP A 468 45.41 -2.55 21.46
N VAL A 469 45.08 -3.73 21.98
CA VAL A 469 45.28 -4.99 21.26
C VAL A 469 44.36 -5.07 20.05
N ILE A 470 43.09 -4.71 20.22
CA ILE A 470 42.11 -4.75 19.14
C ILE A 470 42.50 -3.77 18.02
N LEU A 471 42.91 -2.55 18.39
CA LEU A 471 43.37 -1.53 17.45
C LEU A 471 44.69 -1.95 16.77
N ASN A 472 45.58 -2.64 17.47
CA ASN A 472 46.80 -3.20 16.89
C ASN A 472 46.49 -4.30 15.86
N ILE A 473 45.57 -5.22 16.17
CA ILE A 473 45.10 -6.25 15.21
C ILE A 473 44.54 -5.58 13.95
N LEU A 474 43.71 -4.54 14.11
CA LEU A 474 43.18 -3.77 12.99
C LEU A 474 44.28 -3.10 12.18
N SER A 475 45.26 -2.49 12.85
CA SER A 475 46.38 -1.83 12.19
C SER A 475 47.22 -2.80 11.37
N ARG A 476 47.51 -4.00 11.90
CA ARG A 476 48.24 -5.05 11.19
C ARG A 476 47.53 -5.50 9.91
N ARG A 477 46.19 -5.43 9.87
CA ARG A 477 45.40 -5.78 8.68
C ARG A 477 45.40 -4.68 7.61
N ARG A 478 45.65 -3.43 7.99
CA ARG A 478 45.80 -2.30 7.06
C ARG A 478 47.18 -2.26 6.42
N ASP A 479 48.18 -2.84 7.09
CA ASP A 479 49.56 -2.81 6.62
C ASP A 479 49.66 -3.58 5.29
N PRO A 480 50.12 -2.96 4.19
CA PRO A 480 50.45 -3.71 3.00
C PRO A 480 51.48 -4.76 3.42
N GLY A 481 51.16 -6.03 3.15
CA GLY A 481 52.03 -7.15 3.52
C GLY A 481 53.48 -6.91 3.08
N PRO A 482 54.45 -7.62 3.68
CA PRO A 482 55.85 -7.41 3.39
C PRO A 482 56.08 -7.40 1.88
N PRO A 483 56.83 -6.41 1.34
CA PRO A 483 57.07 -6.32 -0.09
C PRO A 483 57.60 -7.66 -0.59
N ALA A 484 57.14 -8.07 -1.78
CA ALA A 484 57.54 -9.34 -2.36
C ALA A 484 59.06 -9.46 -2.31
N THR A 485 59.56 -10.56 -1.72
CA THR A 485 60.98 -10.85 -1.67
C THR A 485 61.53 -10.80 -3.09
N ILE A 486 62.30 -9.76 -3.40
CA ILE A 486 62.99 -9.67 -4.69
C ILE A 486 64.00 -10.79 -4.69
N MET A 487 63.80 -11.81 -5.52
CA MET A 487 64.84 -12.81 -5.76
C MET A 487 66.01 -12.09 -6.41
N THR A 488 67.11 -11.95 -5.67
CA THR A 488 68.32 -11.29 -6.16
C THR A 488 68.78 -12.02 -7.43
N PRO A 489 68.82 -11.36 -8.61
CA PRO A 489 69.33 -11.96 -9.84
C PRO A 489 70.70 -12.59 -9.61
N GLU A 490 70.97 -13.72 -10.25
CA GLU A 490 72.25 -14.44 -10.09
C GLU A 490 73.46 -13.58 -10.46
N ALA A 491 73.27 -12.60 -11.36
CA ALA A 491 74.27 -11.59 -11.72
C ALA A 491 74.68 -10.64 -10.56
N LEU A 492 73.84 -10.50 -9.54
CA LEU A 492 74.09 -9.70 -8.34
C LEU A 492 74.61 -10.55 -7.16
N ARG A 493 74.85 -11.85 -7.38
CA ARG A 493 75.53 -12.70 -6.41
C ARG A 493 76.99 -12.26 -6.32
N LEU A 494 77.40 -11.82 -5.12
CA LEU A 494 78.75 -11.33 -4.88
C LEU A 494 79.76 -12.43 -5.26
N ARG A 495 80.64 -12.14 -6.23
CA ARG A 495 81.73 -13.06 -6.62
C ARG A 495 82.76 -13.23 -5.50
N HIS A 496 82.87 -12.22 -4.65
CA HIS A 496 83.66 -12.24 -3.43
C HIS A 496 82.75 -11.84 -2.29
N GLU A 497 82.33 -12.83 -1.50
CA GLU A 497 81.61 -12.54 -0.28
C GLU A 497 82.52 -11.76 0.67
N PRO A 498 82.04 -10.66 1.26
CA PRO A 498 82.82 -9.92 2.24
C PRO A 498 83.10 -10.85 3.43
N ALA A 499 84.36 -11.25 3.59
CA ALA A 499 84.80 -11.90 4.80
C ALA A 499 84.64 -10.90 5.96
N ALA A 500 83.82 -11.25 6.95
CA ALA A 500 83.74 -10.54 8.22
C ALA A 500 85.03 -10.80 9.02
N ASP A 501 86.13 -10.19 8.58
CA ASP A 501 87.44 -10.30 9.20
C ASP A 501 87.70 -9.07 10.06
N CYS A 502 87.37 -9.19 11.34
CA CYS A 502 87.60 -8.14 12.34
C CYS A 502 89.10 -7.85 12.55
N ALA A 503 90.02 -8.74 12.17
CA ALA A 503 91.47 -8.53 12.31
C ALA A 503 92.02 -7.47 11.33
N ARG A 504 91.24 -7.10 10.29
CA ARG A 504 91.55 -5.96 9.43
C ARG A 504 91.65 -4.65 10.19
N TYR A 505 90.85 -4.45 11.24
CA TYR A 505 90.95 -3.28 12.11
C TYR A 505 92.25 -3.28 12.92
N ASP A 506 92.75 -4.44 13.34
CA ASP A 506 94.01 -4.55 14.09
C ASP A 506 95.23 -4.21 13.23
N SER A 507 95.17 -4.46 11.92
CA SER A 507 96.24 -4.08 10.97
C SER A 507 96.34 -2.56 10.78
N LEU A 508 95.21 -1.84 10.75
CA LEU A 508 95.16 -0.38 10.71
C LEU A 508 95.69 0.24 12.01
N ARG A 509 95.51 -0.46 13.14
CA ARG A 509 95.97 -0.01 14.46
C ARG A 509 97.48 -0.11 14.64
N ARG A 510 98.15 -1.05 13.95
CA ARG A 510 99.63 -1.21 13.96
C ARG A 510 100.36 -0.27 13.00
N ALA A 511 99.70 0.22 11.96
CA ALA A 511 100.29 1.18 11.00
C ALA A 511 100.32 2.64 11.53
N SER A 512 99.77 2.87 12.73
CA SER A 512 99.66 4.19 13.37
C SER A 512 100.59 4.35 14.59
N GLY A 513 101.58 3.46 14.74
CA GLY A 513 102.55 3.46 15.84
C GLY A 513 103.95 3.85 15.39
#